data_AF-A0A7J9V2E9-F1
#
_entry.id   AF-A0A7J9V2E9-F1
#
_cell.length_a   1.000
_cell.length_b   1.000
_cell.length_c   1.000
_cell.angle_alpha   90.00
_cell.angle_beta   90.00
_cell.angle_gamma   90.00
#
_symmetry.space_group_name_H-M   'P 1'
#
loop_
_entity.id
_entity.type
_entity.pdbx_description
1 polymer ?
#
loop_
_entity_poly.entity_id
_entity_poly.type
_entity_poly.pdbx_seq_one_letter_code
_entity_poly.pdbx_strand_id
1 'polypeptide(L)'
;MALTDESPTTPPAPAAPARSRRRWLTVLLAVVLVATLATGAYLAVLARAWSARADVLDTTATDLGRRLAQTEADLDQRSSDLGAVQAQLQTAQDRLVQLADEKAQTGDDREAQRQLAAYQARVSEAARAVASALQECVRGQERLIGYLKDQERYDPASLAGFEGDVTRLCDQAEAANTQLQRELGQ
;
A
#
# COMPACT_ATOMS: atom_id res chain seq x y z
N MET A 1 108.47 -18.55 -99.18
CA MET A 1 108.32 -18.04 -97.80
C MET A 1 106.84 -17.88 -97.56
N ALA A 2 106.14 -18.92 -97.11
CA ALA A 2 106.11 -19.40 -95.73
C ALA A 2 105.74 -18.27 -94.76
N LEU A 3 104.46 -18.18 -94.42
CA LEU A 3 103.99 -18.15 -93.03
C LEU A 3 102.47 -18.35 -93.05
N THR A 4 102.10 -19.59 -92.72
CA THR A 4 100.84 -19.95 -92.09
C THR A 4 100.68 -19.16 -90.79
N ASP A 5 99.50 -18.59 -90.56
CA ASP A 5 99.03 -18.24 -89.22
C ASP A 5 97.49 -18.32 -89.17
N GLU A 6 96.97 -18.38 -87.97
CA GLU A 6 96.00 -19.35 -87.47
C GLU A 6 94.56 -18.82 -87.45
N SER A 7 93.59 -19.73 -87.41
CA SER A 7 92.17 -19.41 -87.24
C SER A 7 91.87 -18.76 -85.88
N PRO A 8 90.72 -18.08 -85.74
CA PRO A 8 89.75 -18.66 -84.82
C PRO A 8 88.38 -18.86 -85.46
N THR A 9 87.89 -20.09 -85.32
CA THR A 9 86.50 -20.49 -85.52
C THR A 9 85.57 -19.59 -84.71
N THR A 10 84.76 -18.80 -85.38
CA THR A 10 83.54 -18.23 -84.80
C THR A 10 82.36 -19.04 -85.31
N PRO A 11 81.74 -19.90 -84.49
CA PRO A 11 80.48 -20.53 -84.88
C PRO A 11 79.39 -19.45 -84.97
N PRO A 12 78.51 -19.49 -86.00
CA PRO A 12 77.47 -18.49 -86.17
C PRO A 12 76.48 -18.57 -85.00
N ALA A 13 76.24 -17.42 -84.37
CA ALA A 13 75.24 -17.28 -83.32
C ALA A 13 73.85 -17.72 -83.85
N PRO A 14 73.13 -18.60 -83.13
CA PRO A 14 71.80 -19.04 -83.56
C PRO A 14 70.82 -17.87 -83.49
N ALA A 15 70.16 -17.58 -84.62
CA ALA A 15 69.10 -16.59 -84.70
C ALA A 15 67.92 -17.00 -83.81
N ALA A 16 67.61 -16.17 -82.81
CA ALA A 16 66.55 -16.43 -81.83
C ALA A 16 65.13 -16.36 -82.45
N PRO A 17 64.18 -17.21 -82.01
CA PRO A 17 62.82 -17.22 -82.54
C PRO A 17 61.96 -16.11 -81.90
N ALA A 18 61.98 -14.90 -82.48
CA ALA A 18 61.24 -13.75 -81.94
C ALA A 18 59.69 -13.91 -81.96
N ARG A 19 59.14 -14.81 -82.78
CA ARG A 19 57.67 -14.98 -82.93
C ARG A 19 57.00 -15.79 -81.82
N SER A 20 57.70 -16.71 -81.15
CA SER A 20 57.12 -17.51 -80.04
C SER A 20 56.97 -16.67 -78.77
N ARG A 21 57.92 -15.77 -78.50
CA ARG A 21 57.95 -14.91 -77.30
C ARG A 21 56.76 -13.94 -77.26
N ARG A 22 56.34 -13.39 -78.40
CA ARG A 22 55.19 -12.47 -78.47
C ARG A 22 53.86 -13.18 -78.21
N ARG A 23 53.69 -14.42 -78.69
CA ARG A 23 52.52 -15.26 -78.39
C ARG A 23 52.46 -15.64 -76.91
N TRP A 24 53.61 -15.91 -76.29
CA TRP A 24 53.70 -16.25 -74.88
C TRP A 24 53.34 -15.05 -73.98
N LEU A 25 53.81 -13.85 -74.33
CA LEU A 25 53.44 -12.62 -73.64
C LEU A 25 51.95 -12.31 -73.75
N THR A 26 51.33 -12.51 -74.92
CA THR A 26 49.87 -12.32 -75.05
C THR A 26 49.06 -13.31 -74.24
N VAL A 27 49.52 -14.57 -74.14
CA VAL A 27 48.86 -15.59 -73.29
C VAL A 27 49.01 -15.23 -71.81
N LEU A 28 50.21 -14.85 -71.37
CA LEU A 28 50.43 -14.38 -70.00
C LEU A 28 49.55 -13.17 -69.66
N LEU A 29 49.49 -12.17 -70.55
CA LEU A 29 48.64 -11.00 -70.35
C LEU A 29 47.17 -11.40 -70.23
N ALA A 30 46.69 -12.30 -71.09
CA ALA A 30 45.32 -12.80 -71.04
C ALA A 30 45.03 -13.56 -69.73
N VAL A 31 45.96 -14.41 -69.27
CA VAL A 31 45.83 -15.14 -68.01
C VAL A 31 45.79 -14.17 -66.83
N VAL A 32 46.67 -13.17 -66.79
CA VAL A 32 46.68 -12.14 -65.75
C VAL A 32 45.36 -11.35 -65.75
N LEU A 33 44.86 -10.97 -66.94
CA LEU A 33 43.58 -10.27 -67.07
C LEU A 33 42.41 -11.11 -66.54
N VAL A 34 42.38 -12.41 -66.84
CA VAL A 34 41.34 -13.31 -66.34
C VAL A 34 41.47 -13.49 -64.82
N ALA A 35 42.70 -13.62 -64.29
CA ALA A 35 42.94 -13.76 -62.87
C ALA A 35 42.52 -12.51 -62.07
N THR A 36 42.76 -11.31 -62.59
CA THR A 36 42.34 -10.06 -61.92
C THR A 36 40.82 -9.92 -61.94
N LEU A 37 40.15 -10.24 -63.05
CA LEU A 37 38.70 -10.24 -63.14
C LEU A 37 38.06 -11.27 -62.18
N ALA A 38 38.61 -12.49 -62.13
CA ALA A 38 38.14 -13.54 -61.22
C ALA A 38 38.32 -13.14 -59.75
N THR A 39 39.46 -12.55 -59.40
CA THR A 39 39.73 -12.07 -58.04
C THR A 39 38.79 -10.93 -57.66
N GLY A 40 38.57 -9.97 -58.56
CA GLY A 40 37.62 -8.87 -58.35
C GLY A 40 36.19 -9.37 -58.13
N ALA A 41 35.74 -10.34 -58.93
CA ALA A 41 34.43 -10.96 -58.77
C ALA A 41 34.31 -11.70 -57.42
N TYR A 42 35.33 -12.47 -57.03
CA TYR A 42 35.36 -13.16 -55.74
C TYR A 42 35.30 -12.19 -54.56
N LEU A 43 36.09 -11.12 -54.58
CA LEU A 43 36.08 -10.08 -53.56
C LEU A 43 34.71 -9.38 -53.48
N ALA A 44 34.05 -9.14 -54.61
CA ALA A 44 32.72 -8.55 -54.63
C ALA A 44 31.67 -9.46 -53.98
N VAL A 45 31.73 -10.78 -54.22
CA VAL A 45 30.83 -11.75 -53.56
C VAL A 45 31.11 -11.79 -52.06
N LEU A 46 32.39 -11.82 -51.67
CA LEU A 46 32.78 -11.84 -50.27
C LEU A 46 32.33 -10.55 -49.56
N ALA A 47 32.54 -9.38 -50.18
CA ALA A 47 32.12 -8.09 -49.64
C ALA A 47 30.60 -8.03 -49.42
N ARG A 48 29.80 -8.52 -50.38
CA ARG A 48 28.34 -8.61 -50.23
C ARG A 48 27.91 -9.56 -49.12
N ALA A 49 28.59 -10.69 -48.96
CA ALA A 49 28.31 -11.62 -47.89
C ALA A 49 28.64 -11.02 -46.50
N TRP A 50 29.71 -10.22 -46.41
CA TRP A 50 30.05 -9.50 -45.19
C TRP A 50 29.09 -8.35 -44.89
N SER A 51 28.68 -7.57 -45.89
CA SER A 51 27.70 -6.49 -45.68
C SER A 51 26.36 -7.03 -45.20
N ALA A 52 25.87 -8.11 -45.81
CA ALA A 52 24.62 -8.75 -45.39
C ALA A 52 24.69 -9.26 -43.94
N ARG A 53 25.84 -9.80 -43.50
CA ARG A 53 26.03 -10.20 -42.10
C ARG A 53 26.09 -8.99 -41.17
N ALA A 54 26.75 -7.92 -41.57
CA ALA A 54 26.81 -6.68 -40.80
C ALA A 54 25.41 -6.11 -40.56
N ASP A 55 24.57 -6.07 -41.60
CA ASP A 55 23.18 -5.60 -41.49
C ASP A 55 22.35 -6.47 -40.53
N VAL A 56 22.52 -7.79 -40.59
CA VAL A 56 21.85 -8.72 -39.66
C VAL A 56 22.31 -8.51 -38.21
N LEU A 57 23.61 -8.29 -37.99
CA LEU A 57 24.13 -8.01 -36.65
C LEU A 57 23.60 -6.67 -36.12
N ASP A 58 23.61 -5.63 -36.95
CA ASP A 58 23.16 -4.29 -36.58
C ASP A 58 21.65 -4.27 -36.25
N THR A 59 20.84 -4.91 -37.08
CA THR A 59 19.40 -5.07 -36.84
C THR A 59 19.12 -5.86 -35.57
N THR A 60 19.87 -6.94 -35.31
CA THR A 60 19.74 -7.76 -34.10
C THR A 60 20.18 -6.98 -32.85
N ALA A 61 21.30 -6.26 -32.92
CA ALA A 61 21.78 -5.43 -31.82
C ALA A 61 20.78 -4.32 -31.48
N THR A 62 20.22 -3.67 -32.51
CA THR A 62 19.19 -2.64 -32.35
C THR A 62 17.90 -3.23 -31.78
N ASP A 63 17.49 -4.44 -32.20
CA ASP A 63 16.32 -5.12 -31.66
C ASP A 63 16.48 -5.50 -30.18
N LEU A 64 17.64 -6.07 -29.83
CA LEU A 64 17.99 -6.38 -28.44
C LEU A 64 18.05 -5.12 -27.58
N GLY A 65 18.64 -4.04 -28.09
CA GLY A 65 18.67 -2.75 -27.42
C GLY A 65 17.26 -2.21 -27.16
N ARG A 66 16.35 -2.30 -28.15
CA ARG A 66 14.94 -1.91 -27.99
C ARG A 66 14.22 -2.77 -26.95
N ARG A 67 14.41 -4.09 -26.96
CA ARG A 67 13.79 -5.01 -25.99
C ARG A 67 14.32 -4.77 -24.58
N LEU A 68 15.61 -4.50 -24.44
CA LEU A 68 16.23 -4.21 -23.14
C LEU A 68 15.67 -2.91 -22.56
N ALA A 69 15.63 -1.83 -23.37
CA ALA A 69 15.02 -0.57 -22.95
C ALA A 69 13.53 -0.71 -22.59
N GLN A 70 12.77 -1.53 -23.33
CA GLN A 70 11.38 -1.85 -22.99
C GLN A 70 11.26 -2.61 -21.68
N THR A 71 12.14 -3.60 -21.44
CA THR A 71 12.13 -4.41 -20.22
C THR A 71 12.50 -3.58 -18.99
N GLU A 72 13.47 -2.68 -19.13
CA GLU A 72 13.85 -1.72 -18.09
C GLU A 72 12.69 -0.77 -17.77
N ALA A 73 12.03 -0.22 -18.79
CA ALA A 73 10.85 0.63 -18.60
C ALA A 73 9.68 -0.11 -17.92
N ASP A 74 9.43 -1.37 -18.28
CA ASP A 74 8.41 -2.21 -17.64
C ASP A 74 8.76 -2.51 -16.17
N LEU A 75 10.04 -2.71 -15.86
CA LEU A 75 10.51 -2.94 -14.50
C LEU A 75 10.34 -1.67 -13.64
N ASP A 76 10.76 -0.52 -14.17
CA ASP A 76 10.57 0.77 -13.52
C ASP A 76 9.08 1.03 -13.26
N GLN A 77 8.22 0.79 -14.25
CA GLN A 77 6.78 0.94 -14.11
C GLN A 77 6.21 0.03 -13.02
N ARG A 78 6.57 -1.26 -13.02
CA ARG A 78 6.10 -2.21 -11.98
C ARG A 78 6.61 -1.85 -10.59
N SER A 79 7.84 -1.33 -10.49
CA SER A 79 8.40 -0.88 -9.21
C SER A 79 7.64 0.33 -8.67
N SER A 80 7.25 1.26 -9.55
CA SER A 80 6.41 2.41 -9.22
C SER A 80 5.02 1.97 -8.75
N ASP A 81 4.40 1.02 -9.47
CA ASP A 81 3.10 0.45 -9.11
C ASP A 81 3.15 -0.23 -7.72
N LEU A 82 4.20 -1.01 -7.43
CA LEU A 82 4.40 -1.61 -6.12
C LEU A 82 4.54 -0.54 -5.02
N GLY A 83 5.33 0.51 -5.26
CA GLY A 83 5.46 1.64 -4.32
C GLY A 83 4.12 2.32 -4.05
N ALA A 84 3.30 2.53 -5.10
CA ALA A 84 1.97 3.11 -4.97
C ALA A 84 1.02 2.20 -4.18
N VAL A 85 1.03 0.89 -4.43
CA VAL A 85 0.23 -0.10 -3.70
C VAL A 85 0.66 -0.18 -2.23
N GLN A 86 1.97 -0.13 -1.95
CA GLN A 86 2.51 -0.10 -0.58
C GLN A 86 2.02 1.14 0.18
N ALA A 87 2.06 2.32 -0.46
CA ALA A 87 1.57 3.57 0.13
C ALA A 87 0.05 3.53 0.39
N GLN A 88 -0.72 2.94 -0.52
CA GLN A 88 -2.16 2.71 -0.32
C GLN A 88 -2.42 1.76 0.85
N LEU A 89 -1.61 0.70 0.99
CA LEU A 89 -1.72 -0.25 2.10
C LEU A 89 -1.38 0.41 3.45
N GLN A 90 -0.37 1.28 3.50
CA GLN A 90 -0.06 2.08 4.70
C GLN A 90 -1.22 3.01 5.05
N THR A 91 -1.73 3.76 4.08
CA THR A 91 -2.88 4.66 4.28
C THR A 91 -4.13 3.91 4.76
N ALA A 92 -4.39 2.72 4.22
CA ALA A 92 -5.50 1.88 4.65
C ALA A 92 -5.31 1.35 6.08
N GLN A 93 -4.09 0.96 6.46
CA GLN A 93 -3.77 0.57 7.83
C GLN A 93 -3.93 1.73 8.81
N ASP A 94 -3.44 2.93 8.47
CA ASP A 94 -3.59 4.12 9.32
C ASP A 94 -5.07 4.45 9.55
N ARG A 95 -5.90 4.35 8.49
CA ARG A 95 -7.35 4.50 8.62
C ARG A 95 -7.98 3.41 9.48
N LEU A 96 -7.55 2.15 9.36
CA LEU A 96 -8.05 1.06 10.21
C LEU A 96 -7.70 1.30 11.68
N VAL A 97 -6.49 1.76 11.98
CA VAL A 97 -6.08 2.12 13.34
C VAL A 97 -6.92 3.30 13.84
N GLN A 98 -7.08 4.35 13.05
CA GLN A 98 -7.92 5.50 13.41
C GLN A 98 -9.38 5.09 13.67
N LEU A 99 -9.97 4.22 12.84
CA LEU A 99 -11.32 3.70 13.05
C LEU A 99 -11.41 2.80 14.30
N ALA A 100 -10.35 2.06 14.62
CA ALA A 100 -10.28 1.26 15.84
C ALA A 100 -10.24 2.17 17.09
N ASP A 101 -9.44 3.24 17.06
CA ASP A 101 -9.35 4.22 18.14
C ASP A 101 -10.68 4.98 18.32
N GLU A 102 -11.30 5.44 17.22
CA GLU A 102 -12.61 6.10 17.26
C GLU A 102 -13.71 5.18 17.82
N LYS A 103 -13.66 3.88 17.49
CA LYS A 103 -14.58 2.89 18.02
C LYS A 103 -14.38 2.65 19.52
N ALA A 104 -13.12 2.64 19.99
CA ALA A 104 -12.81 2.54 21.42
C ALA A 104 -13.34 3.76 22.17
N GLN A 105 -13.06 4.96 21.68
CA GLN A 105 -13.53 6.22 22.28
C GLN A 105 -15.07 6.30 22.31
N THR A 106 -15.74 5.96 21.22
CA THR A 106 -17.21 5.92 21.17
C THR A 106 -17.79 4.84 22.09
N GLY A 107 -17.06 3.74 22.30
CA GLY A 107 -17.42 2.68 23.24
C GLY A 107 -17.41 3.20 24.68
N ASP A 108 -16.31 3.83 25.08
CA ASP A 108 -16.14 4.39 26.42
C ASP A 108 -17.15 5.51 26.70
N ASP A 109 -17.39 6.40 25.73
CA ASP A 109 -18.40 7.46 25.83
C ASP A 109 -19.81 6.89 26.05
N ARG A 110 -20.16 5.79 25.36
CA ARG A 110 -21.45 5.13 25.55
C ARG A 110 -21.57 4.50 26.93
N GLU A 111 -20.51 3.87 27.44
CA GLU A 111 -20.54 3.29 28.79
C GLU A 111 -20.62 4.40 29.87
N ALA A 112 -19.90 5.51 29.70
CA ALA A 112 -20.02 6.67 30.57
C ALA A 112 -21.45 7.25 30.55
N GLN A 113 -22.06 7.40 29.35
CA GLN A 113 -23.45 7.85 29.23
C GLN A 113 -24.45 6.88 29.88
N ARG A 114 -24.26 5.57 29.75
CA ARG A 114 -25.10 4.58 30.45
C ARG A 114 -24.98 4.69 31.97
N GLN A 115 -23.77 4.89 32.48
CA GLN A 115 -23.56 5.08 33.92
C GLN A 115 -24.25 6.35 34.42
N LEU A 116 -24.11 7.48 33.72
CA LEU A 116 -24.81 8.71 34.05
C LEU A 116 -26.34 8.53 34.02
N ALA A 117 -26.88 7.91 32.96
CA ALA A 117 -28.32 7.67 32.85
C ALA A 117 -28.84 6.75 33.97
N ALA A 118 -28.09 5.70 34.32
CA ALA A 118 -28.43 4.80 35.42
C ALA A 118 -28.35 5.50 36.79
N TYR A 119 -27.38 6.40 36.99
CA TYR A 119 -27.28 7.21 38.20
C TYR A 119 -28.46 8.19 38.30
N GLN A 120 -28.78 8.91 37.21
CA GLN A 120 -29.93 9.82 37.17
C GLN A 120 -31.26 9.10 37.41
N ALA A 121 -31.43 7.88 36.88
CA ALA A 121 -32.62 7.07 37.13
C ALA A 121 -32.75 6.71 38.62
N ARG A 122 -31.65 6.26 39.26
CA ARG A 122 -31.64 5.96 40.70
C ARG A 122 -31.92 7.18 41.57
N VAL A 123 -31.27 8.31 41.29
CA VAL A 123 -31.50 9.56 42.01
C VAL A 123 -32.96 10.02 41.84
N SER A 124 -33.53 9.91 40.64
CA SER A 124 -34.93 10.28 40.39
C SER A 124 -35.91 9.37 41.12
N GLU A 125 -35.65 8.06 41.16
CA GLU A 125 -36.43 7.07 41.91
C GLU A 125 -36.43 7.40 43.41
N ALA A 126 -35.25 7.63 43.96
CA ALA A 126 -35.08 7.94 45.37
C ALA A 126 -35.68 9.31 45.74
N ALA A 127 -35.55 10.33 44.89
CA ALA A 127 -36.20 11.62 45.09
C ALA A 127 -37.74 11.50 45.10
N ARG A 128 -38.32 10.66 44.23
CA ARG A 128 -39.77 10.37 44.26
C ARG A 128 -40.18 9.64 45.54
N ALA A 129 -39.40 8.66 45.99
CA ALA A 129 -39.67 7.93 47.23
C ALA A 129 -39.68 8.88 48.44
N VAL A 130 -38.69 9.78 48.53
CA VAL A 130 -38.62 10.80 49.59
C VAL A 130 -39.81 11.75 49.52
N ALA A 131 -40.13 12.28 48.32
CA ALA A 131 -41.28 13.19 48.16
C ALA A 131 -42.61 12.53 48.56
N SER A 132 -42.82 11.27 48.18
CA SER A 132 -44.01 10.50 48.57
C SER A 132 -44.08 10.29 50.08
N ALA A 133 -42.98 9.90 50.72
CA ALA A 133 -42.94 9.66 52.16
C ALA A 133 -43.18 10.95 52.96
N LEU A 134 -42.62 12.08 52.49
CA LEU A 134 -42.83 13.39 53.12
C LEU A 134 -44.30 13.82 53.03
N GLN A 135 -44.94 13.61 51.88
CA GLN A 135 -46.35 13.95 51.70
C GLN A 135 -47.27 13.08 52.58
N GLU A 136 -46.96 11.81 52.74
CA GLU A 136 -47.72 10.92 53.62
C GLU A 136 -47.56 11.30 55.10
N CYS A 137 -46.35 11.69 55.53
CA CYS A 137 -46.08 12.22 56.88
C CYS A 137 -46.87 13.53 57.14
N VAL A 138 -46.88 14.48 56.21
CA VAL A 138 -47.67 15.73 56.35
C VAL A 138 -49.16 15.43 56.47
N ARG A 139 -49.72 14.56 55.62
CA ARG A 139 -51.14 14.15 55.72
C ARG A 139 -51.46 13.42 57.03
N GLY A 140 -50.50 12.69 57.59
CA GLY A 140 -50.62 12.04 58.89
C GLY A 140 -50.70 13.06 60.02
N GLN A 141 -49.81 14.05 60.02
CA GLN A 141 -49.78 15.15 61.00
C GLN A 141 -51.04 16.02 60.93
N GLU A 142 -51.54 16.35 59.74
CA GLU A 142 -52.79 17.12 59.58
C GLU A 142 -54.00 16.39 60.18
N ARG A 143 -54.09 15.07 59.97
CA ARG A 143 -55.15 14.24 60.57
C ARG A 143 -55.02 14.16 62.09
N LEU A 144 -53.80 14.04 62.62
CA LEU A 144 -53.55 14.07 64.06
C LEU A 144 -53.96 15.40 64.70
N ILE A 145 -53.62 16.54 64.06
CA ILE A 145 -54.06 17.88 64.51
C ILE A 145 -55.59 17.98 64.51
N GLY A 146 -56.26 17.39 63.52
CA GLY A 146 -57.72 17.29 63.47
C GLY A 146 -58.30 16.52 64.67
N TYR A 147 -57.77 15.34 64.97
CA TYR A 147 -58.20 14.54 66.12
C TYR A 147 -57.92 15.23 67.46
N LEU A 148 -56.80 15.95 67.59
CA LEU A 148 -56.48 16.73 68.80
C LEU A 148 -57.42 17.92 69.00
N LYS A 149 -57.99 18.51 67.94
CA LYS A 149 -59.02 19.56 68.04
C LYS A 149 -60.39 19.04 68.50
N ASP A 150 -60.71 17.78 68.23
CA ASP A 150 -61.97 17.11 68.60
C ASP A 150 -61.77 16.08 69.73
N GLN A 151 -60.80 16.32 70.62
CA GLN A 151 -60.30 15.35 71.63
C GLN A 151 -61.38 14.77 72.55
N GLU A 152 -62.46 15.51 72.83
CA GLU A 152 -63.58 15.09 73.70
C GLU A 152 -64.45 13.98 73.08
N ARG A 153 -64.33 13.71 71.77
CA ARG A 153 -65.12 12.71 71.03
C ARG A 153 -64.41 11.39 70.78
N TYR A 154 -63.12 11.28 71.10
CA TYR A 154 -62.29 10.11 70.76
C TYR A 154 -61.64 9.49 72.00
N ASP A 155 -61.50 8.16 71.97
CA ASP A 155 -60.90 7.40 73.06
C ASP A 155 -59.36 7.60 73.11
N PRO A 156 -58.76 7.86 74.28
CA PRO A 156 -57.33 8.14 74.42
C PRO A 156 -56.40 7.01 73.94
N ALA A 157 -56.82 5.74 74.01
CA ALA A 157 -56.01 4.63 73.48
C ALA A 157 -55.96 4.63 71.95
N SER A 158 -57.03 5.10 71.30
CA SER A 158 -57.11 5.24 69.84
C SER A 158 -56.24 6.40 69.32
N LEU A 159 -56.16 7.49 70.08
CA LEU A 159 -55.26 8.62 69.81
C LEU A 159 -53.78 8.22 69.92
N ALA A 160 -53.41 7.48 70.97
CA ALA A 160 -52.03 6.99 71.15
C ALA A 160 -51.58 6.02 70.05
N GLY A 161 -52.49 5.16 69.57
CA GLY A 161 -52.21 4.28 68.43
C GLY A 161 -51.97 5.06 67.13
N PHE A 162 -52.79 6.08 66.88
CA PHE A 162 -52.66 6.93 65.68
C PHE A 162 -51.39 7.79 65.72
N GLU A 163 -51.03 8.33 66.88
CA GLU A 163 -49.78 9.06 67.09
C GLU A 163 -48.55 8.18 66.84
N GLY A 164 -48.61 6.91 67.26
CA GLY A 164 -47.59 5.91 66.95
C GLY A 164 -47.50 5.56 65.45
N ASP A 165 -48.64 5.49 64.75
CA ASP A 165 -48.67 5.27 63.29
C ASP A 165 -48.09 6.46 62.52
N VAL A 166 -48.41 7.70 62.91
CA VAL A 166 -47.85 8.92 62.31
C VAL A 166 -46.35 9.02 62.54
N THR A 167 -45.89 8.73 63.75
CA THR A 167 -44.44 8.71 64.10
C THR A 167 -43.70 7.71 63.22
N ARG A 168 -44.22 6.48 63.11
CA ARG A 168 -43.61 5.42 62.27
C ARG A 168 -43.53 5.82 60.79
N LEU A 169 -44.53 6.53 60.29
CA LEU A 169 -44.55 7.04 58.90
C LEU A 169 -43.48 8.12 58.69
N CYS A 170 -43.32 9.04 59.63
CA CYS A 170 -42.33 10.10 59.56
C CYS A 170 -40.91 9.56 59.75
N ASP A 171 -40.70 8.57 60.62
CA ASP A 171 -39.41 7.85 60.76
C ASP A 171 -39.01 7.14 59.45
N GLN A 172 -39.97 6.55 58.73
CA GLN A 172 -39.72 5.95 57.42
C GLN A 172 -39.32 6.99 56.37
N ALA A 173 -39.93 8.18 56.40
CA ALA A 173 -39.56 9.28 55.51
C ALA A 173 -38.13 9.79 55.79
N GLU A 174 -37.76 9.90 57.07
CA GLU A 174 -36.42 10.29 57.48
C GLU A 174 -35.36 9.23 57.13
N ALA A 175 -35.68 7.94 57.29
CA ALA A 175 -34.83 6.84 56.88
C ALA A 175 -34.60 6.82 55.36
N ALA A 176 -35.65 7.05 54.56
CA ALA A 176 -35.55 7.15 53.11
C ALA A 176 -34.67 8.35 52.68
N ASN A 177 -34.81 9.49 53.35
CA ASN A 177 -33.98 10.68 53.10
C ASN A 177 -32.51 10.45 53.47
N THR A 178 -32.25 9.80 54.62
CA THR A 178 -30.90 9.40 55.05
C THR A 178 -30.26 8.41 54.08
N GLN A 179 -31.04 7.52 53.48
CA GLN A 179 -30.55 6.62 52.45
C GLN A 179 -30.18 7.35 51.16
N LEU A 180 -31.01 8.30 50.71
CA LEU A 180 -30.69 9.16 49.56
C LEU A 180 -29.42 9.99 49.81
N GLN A 181 -29.25 10.58 51.00
CA GLN A 181 -28.05 11.35 51.35
C GLN A 181 -26.77 10.49 51.31
N ARG A 182 -26.86 9.20 51.68
CA ARG A 182 -25.74 8.25 51.54
C ARG A 182 -25.41 7.93 50.09
N GLU A 183 -26.39 7.86 49.20
CA GLU A 183 -26.19 7.62 47.76
C GLU A 183 -25.66 8.87 47.02
N LEU A 184 -25.88 10.07 47.55
CA LEU A 184 -25.38 11.34 46.99
C LEU A 184 -23.99 11.73 47.53
N GLY A 185 -23.58 11.18 48.68
CA GLY A 185 -22.30 11.48 49.34
C GLY A 185 -21.16 10.51 49.04
N GLN A 186 -21.40 9.49 48.20
CA GLN A 186 -20.40 8.57 47.64
C GLN A 186 -20.26 8.81 46.14
#